data_AF-A0A969QXU1-F1
#
_entry.id   AF-A0A969QXU1-F1
#
_cell.length_a   1.000
_cell.length_b   1.000
_cell.length_c   1.000
_cell.angle_alpha   90.00
_cell.angle_beta   90.00
_cell.angle_gamma   90.00
#
_symmetry.space_group_name_H-M   'P 1'
#
loop_
_entity.id
_entity.type
_entity.pdbx_description
1 polymer ?
#
loop_
_entity_poly.entity_id
_entity_poly.type
_entity_poly.pdbx_seq_one_letter_code
_entity_poly.pdbx_strand_id
1 'polypeptide(L)'
;MCQAKVWQMKPPVFDTRPLVVMYCGDNDLAKQKIATLIEDIDCEAKDLGDLKYARMLEPAAAIVIKLLFSGHDPYTVLNLIQPEIKAI
;
A
#
# COMPACT_ATOMS: atom_id res chain seq x y z
N MET A 1 1.12 -2.36 3.12
CA MET A 1 1.60 -3.76 3.00
C MET A 1 1.71 -4.12 1.54
N CYS A 2 2.91 -4.39 1.04
CA CYS A 2 3.14 -4.71 -0.38
C CYS A 2 4.10 -5.90 -0.51
N GLN A 3 3.97 -6.66 -1.60
CA GLN A 3 4.87 -7.76 -1.92
C GLN A 3 6.26 -7.23 -2.27
N ALA A 4 7.32 -8.02 -2.04
CA ALA A 4 8.71 -7.60 -2.19
C ALA A 4 9.07 -6.94 -3.53
N LYS A 5 8.49 -7.38 -4.65
CA LYS A 5 8.71 -6.80 -5.99
C LYS A 5 8.23 -5.36 -6.09
N VAL A 6 7.20 -4.96 -5.34
CA VAL A 6 6.75 -3.56 -5.27
C VAL A 6 7.82 -2.70 -4.61
N TRP A 7 8.43 -3.17 -3.52
CA TRP A 7 9.53 -2.46 -2.83
C TRP A 7 10.84 -2.42 -3.60
N GLN A 8 10.99 -3.25 -4.63
CA GLN A 8 12.16 -3.23 -5.52
C GLN A 8 12.03 -2.19 -6.64
N MET A 9 10.85 -1.61 -6.85
CA MET A 9 10.63 -0.52 -7.80
C MET A 9 11.36 0.74 -7.33
N LYS A 10 11.96 1.49 -8.27
CA LYS A 10 12.67 2.74 -8.00
C LYS A 10 12.37 3.76 -9.10
N PRO A 11 11.43 4.71 -8.90
CA PRO A 11 10.52 4.85 -7.75
C PRO A 11 9.31 3.89 -7.82
N PRO A 12 8.64 3.59 -6.70
CA PRO A 12 7.42 2.78 -6.66
C PRO A 12 6.20 3.61 -7.11
N VAL A 13 5.98 3.71 -8.42
CA VAL A 13 4.92 4.53 -9.04
C VAL A 13 3.89 3.67 -9.79
N PHE A 14 2.61 3.98 -9.62
CA PHE A 14 1.46 3.34 -10.25
C PHE A 14 0.55 4.40 -10.88
N ASP A 15 0.30 4.33 -12.19
CA ASP A 15 -0.45 5.38 -12.92
C ASP A 15 0.03 6.80 -12.61
N THR A 16 1.34 7.03 -12.65
CA THR A 16 2.01 8.30 -12.31
C THR A 16 1.85 8.78 -10.86
N ARG A 17 1.23 7.98 -9.98
CA ARG A 17 1.06 8.27 -8.55
C ARG A 17 2.06 7.45 -7.72
N PRO A 18 2.76 8.05 -6.75
CA PRO A 18 3.58 7.30 -5.81
C PRO A 18 2.76 6.25 -5.04
N LEU A 19 3.43 5.18 -4.62
CA LEU A 19 2.83 4.20 -3.74
C LEU A 19 2.41 4.86 -2.42
N VAL A 20 1.13 4.74 -2.07
CA VAL A 20 0.60 5.24 -0.80
C VAL A 20 0.88 4.23 0.32
N VAL A 21 1.58 4.67 1.36
CA VAL A 21 1.82 3.89 2.58
C VAL A 21 0.95 4.46 3.71
N MET A 22 -0.09 3.71 4.03
CA MET A 22 -0.98 4.01 5.15
C MET A 22 -0.33 3.64 6.49
N TYR A 23 -0.41 4.53 7.47
CA TYR A 23 0.10 4.33 8.83
C TYR A 23 -0.82 4.98 9.87
N CYS A 24 -0.69 4.59 11.14
CA CYS A 24 -1.45 5.13 12.27
C CYS A 24 -0.64 5.08 13.56
N GLY A 25 -1.02 5.84 14.58
CA GLY A 25 -0.36 5.85 15.89
C GLY A 25 -0.83 6.96 16.81
N ASP A 26 -0.62 6.78 18.12
CA ASP A 26 -1.10 7.70 19.17
C ASP A 26 -0.08 8.80 19.54
N ASN A 27 1.11 8.80 18.93
CA ASN A 27 2.15 9.79 19.18
C ASN A 27 2.47 10.58 17.91
N ASP A 28 2.16 11.87 17.91
CA ASP A 28 2.31 12.72 16.73
C ASP A 28 3.77 12.90 16.28
N LEU A 29 4.72 13.00 17.22
CA LEU A 29 6.13 13.12 16.88
C LEU A 29 6.67 11.83 16.22
N ALA A 30 6.22 10.67 16.69
CA ALA A 30 6.53 9.39 16.07
C ALA A 30 5.92 9.32 14.66
N LYS A 31 4.66 9.73 14.50
CA LYS A 31 3.98 9.77 13.19
C LYS A 31 4.68 10.69 12.19
N GLN A 32 5.17 11.85 12.61
CA GLN A 32 5.94 12.76 11.76
C GLN A 32 7.25 12.12 11.29
N LYS A 33 7.98 11.46 12.18
CA LYS A 33 9.22 10.74 11.82
C LYS A 33 8.96 9.61 10.83
N ILE A 34 7.88 8.87 11.00
CA ILE A 34 7.50 7.78 10.09
C ILE A 34 7.10 8.34 8.72
N ALA A 35 6.41 9.48 8.64
CA ALA A 35 6.09 10.13 7.37
C ALA A 35 7.36 10.44 6.57
N THR A 36 8.36 11.06 7.21
CA THR A 36 9.66 11.33 6.57
C THR A 36 10.32 10.05 6.04
N LEU A 37 10.35 8.98 6.84
CA LEU A 37 10.95 7.71 6.39
C LEU A 37 10.22 7.07 5.21
N ILE A 38 8.90 7.26 5.10
CA ILE A 38 8.10 6.81 3.96
C ILE A 38 8.42 7.66 2.72
N GLU A 39 8.52 8.97 2.89
CA GLU A 39 8.82 9.91 1.80
C GLU A 39 10.26 9.75 1.28
N ASP A 40 11.21 9.41 2.15
CA ASP A 40 12.62 9.14 1.81
C ASP A 40 12.80 7.95 0.84
N ILE A 41 11.77 7.10 0.69
CA ILE A 41 11.73 5.98 -0.27
C ILE A 41 10.79 6.24 -1.46
N ASP A 42 10.54 7.51 -1.79
CA ASP A 42 9.70 7.98 -2.90
C ASP A 42 8.23 7.49 -2.84
N CYS A 43 7.72 7.26 -1.63
CA CYS A 43 6.32 6.89 -1.38
C CYS A 43 5.51 8.07 -0.82
N GLU A 44 4.18 7.99 -0.90
CA GLU A 44 3.27 8.95 -0.26
C GLU A 44 2.86 8.46 1.13
N ALA A 45 3.11 9.25 2.17
CA ALA A 45 2.68 8.94 3.53
C ALA A 45 1.20 9.28 3.75
N LYS A 46 0.41 8.31 4.24
CA LYS A 46 -1.01 8.53 4.57
C LYS A 46 -1.32 8.22 6.03
N ASP A 47 -1.45 9.26 6.84
CA ASP A 47 -1.86 9.14 8.24
C ASP A 47 -3.36 8.79 8.34
N LEU A 48 -3.66 7.70 9.04
CA LEU A 48 -5.03 7.27 9.34
C LEU A 48 -5.51 7.75 10.73
N GLY A 49 -4.66 8.41 11.50
CA GLY A 49 -4.95 8.90 12.84
C GLY A 49 -4.51 7.93 13.94
N ASP A 50 -5.35 7.77 14.95
CA ASP A 50 -5.06 6.99 16.17
C ASP A 50 -4.71 5.52 15.88
N LEU A 51 -3.98 4.88 16.80
CA LEU A 51 -3.57 3.48 16.69
C LEU A 51 -4.75 2.50 16.58
N LYS A 52 -5.95 2.89 17.03
CA LYS A 52 -7.17 2.06 16.89
C LYS A 52 -7.47 1.68 15.44
N TYR A 53 -7.04 2.48 14.46
CA TYR A 53 -7.22 2.19 13.03
C TYR A 53 -6.38 0.99 12.55
N ALA A 54 -5.36 0.56 13.31
CA ALA A 54 -4.64 -0.68 13.05
C ALA A 54 -5.57 -1.91 12.99
N ARG A 55 -6.66 -1.91 13.78
CA ARG A 55 -7.68 -2.97 13.76
C ARG A 55 -8.38 -3.15 12.42
N MET A 56 -8.33 -2.15 11.55
CA MET A 56 -8.83 -2.23 10.16
C MET A 56 -7.69 -2.46 9.17
N LEU A 57 -6.54 -1.81 9.40
CA LEU A 57 -5.38 -1.91 8.51
C LEU A 57 -4.79 -3.33 8.46
N GLU A 58 -4.75 -4.01 9.60
CA GLU A 58 -4.24 -5.40 9.70
C GLU A 58 -5.13 -6.40 8.94
N PRO A 59 -6.47 -6.44 9.13
CA PRO A 59 -7.33 -7.27 8.29
C PRO A 59 -7.28 -6.92 6.80
N ALA A 60 -7.15 -5.64 6.44
CA ALA A 60 -7.00 -5.25 5.04
C ALA A 60 -5.73 -5.86 4.41
N ALA A 61 -4.63 -5.91 5.17
CA ALA A 61 -3.41 -6.60 4.73
C ALA A 61 -3.63 -8.11 4.58
N ALA A 62 -4.38 -8.75 5.48
CA ALA A 62 -4.70 -10.18 5.37
C ALA A 62 -5.44 -10.51 4.06
N ILE A 63 -6.34 -9.63 3.60
CA ILE A 63 -7.02 -9.76 2.30
C ILE A 63 -6.02 -9.70 1.15
N VAL A 64 -5.14 -8.69 1.14
CA VAL A 64 -4.08 -8.56 0.11
C VAL A 64 -3.20 -9.81 0.07
N ILE A 65 -2.75 -10.30 1.22
CA ILE A 65 -1.95 -11.51 1.34
C ILE A 65 -2.69 -12.72 0.75
N LYS A 66 -3.98 -12.89 1.08
CA LYS A 66 -4.80 -13.97 0.52
C LYS A 66 -4.89 -13.92 -1.01
N LEU A 67 -5.01 -12.73 -1.60
CA LEU A 67 -5.06 -12.56 -3.06
C LEU A 67 -3.72 -12.91 -3.72
N LEU A 68 -2.60 -12.48 -3.12
CA LEU A 68 -1.25 -12.83 -3.59
C LEU A 68 -1.02 -14.35 -3.58
N PHE A 69 -1.41 -15.04 -2.50
CA PHE A 69 -1.34 -16.51 -2.43
C PHE A 69 -2.29 -17.20 -3.42
N SER A 70 -3.34 -16.51 -3.87
CA SER A 70 -4.24 -16.99 -4.93
C SER A 70 -3.71 -16.70 -6.35
N GLY A 71 -2.49 -16.18 -6.48
CA GLY A 71 -1.83 -15.92 -7.77
C GLY A 71 -2.15 -14.59 -8.41
N HIS A 72 -2.77 -13.64 -7.69
CA HIS A 72 -2.98 -12.29 -8.22
C HIS A 72 -1.64 -11.56 -8.45
N ASP A 73 -1.60 -10.74 -9.49
CA ASP A 73 -0.43 -9.91 -9.79
C ASP A 73 -0.16 -8.91 -8.66
N PRO A 74 1.05 -8.89 -8.07
CA PRO A 74 1.45 -7.93 -7.05
C PRO A 74 1.21 -6.46 -7.38
N TYR A 75 1.25 -6.09 -8.67
CA TYR A 75 1.09 -4.69 -9.10
C TYR A 75 -0.38 -4.25 -9.22
N THR A 76 -1.32 -5.19 -9.20
CA THR A 76 -2.75 -4.93 -9.44
C THR A 76 -3.65 -5.62 -8.41
N VAL A 77 -3.12 -6.00 -7.25
CA VAL A 77 -3.81 -6.84 -6.24
C VAL A 77 -5.19 -6.33 -5.80
N LEU A 78 -5.42 -5.01 -5.80
CA LEU A 78 -6.73 -4.38 -5.50
C LEU A 78 -7.38 -3.72 -6.73
N ASN A 79 -6.77 -3.82 -7.92
CA ASN A 79 -7.41 -3.42 -9.16
C ASN A 79 -8.31 -4.57 -9.64
N LEU A 80 -9.48 -4.69 -9.01
CA LEU A 80 -10.42 -5.79 -9.23
C LEU A 80 -11.21 -5.65 -10.54
N ILE A 81 -11.05 -4.54 -11.26
CA ILE A 81 -11.65 -4.35 -12.58
C ILE A 81 -10.69 -4.92 -13.61
N GLN A 82 -11.10 -5.99 -14.28
CA GLN A 82 -10.41 -6.42 -15.49
C GLN A 82 -10.74 -5.41 -16.60
N PRO A 83 -9.74 -4.91 -17.37
CA PRO A 83 -10.06 -4.20 -18.60
C PRO A 83 -10.93 -5.13 -19.45
N GLU A 84 -12.04 -4.60 -19.97
CA GLU A 84 -12.94 -5.35 -20.85
C GLU A 84 -12.10 -6.10 -21.88
N ILE A 85 -12.19 -7.43 -21.89
CA ILE A 85 -11.60 -8.23 -22.96
C ILE A 85 -12.37 -7.85 -24.23
N LYS A 86 -11.88 -6.87 -24.98
CA LYS A 86 -12.29 -6.70 -26.38
C LYS A 86 -11.75 -7.92 -27.10
N ALA A 87 -12.61 -8.90 -27.31
CA ALA A 87 -12.38 -9.96 -28.27
C ALA A 87 -12.06 -9.31 -29.63
N ILE A 88 -10.88 -9.62 -30.16
CA ILE A 88 -10.50 -9.36 -31.55
C ILE A 88 -11.18 -10.42 -32.42
#